data_AF-A0A1I2T931-F1
#
_entry.id   AF-A0A1I2T931-F1
#
_cell.length_a   1.000
_cell.length_b   1.000
_cell.length_c   1.000
_cell.angle_alpha   90.00
_cell.angle_beta   90.00
_cell.angle_gamma   90.00
#
_symmetry.space_group_name_H-M   'P 1'
#
loop_
_entity.id
_entity.type
_entity.pdbx_description
1 polymer ?
#
loop_
_entity_poly.entity_id
_entity_poly.type
_entity_poly.pdbx_seq_one_letter_code
_entity_poly.pdbx_strand_id
1 'polypeptide(L)'
;MEKIIMFTNSLTIAAFFAVIGLVLSVAKEGKDERAVFMAYQLFRFLFVFLLGLLSLIILYTSWRTLNYVFLRICLTTSLSLTVFAGLVYWQIIRKKY
;
A
#
# COMPACT_ATOMS: atom_id res chain seq x y z
N MET A 1 -14.19 -12.98 14.62
CA MET A 1 -13.96 -12.76 13.17
C MET A 1 -14.64 -11.48 12.68
N GLU A 2 -15.89 -11.25 13.02
CA GLU A 2 -16.68 -10.11 12.55
C GLU A 2 -16.05 -8.73 12.82
N LYS A 3 -15.50 -8.51 14.02
CA LYS A 3 -14.77 -7.26 14.35
C LYS A 3 -13.54 -7.02 13.46
N ILE A 4 -12.79 -8.07 13.12
CA ILE A 4 -11.60 -7.98 12.26
C ILE A 4 -12.04 -7.63 10.83
N ILE A 5 -13.10 -8.28 10.34
CA ILE A 5 -13.66 -7.99 9.02
C ILE A 5 -14.14 -6.53 8.93
N MET A 6 -14.86 -6.05 9.95
CA MET A 6 -15.32 -4.67 10.02
C MET A 6 -14.15 -3.68 10.00
N PHE A 7 -13.11 -3.94 10.79
CA PHE A 7 -11.89 -3.14 10.79
C PHE A 7 -11.19 -3.12 9.41
N THR A 8 -11.02 -4.29 8.78
CA THR A 8 -10.42 -4.38 7.44
C THR A 8 -11.24 -3.63 6.40
N ASN A 9 -12.57 -3.69 6.48
CA ASN A 9 -13.45 -2.94 5.58
C ASN A 9 -13.30 -1.42 5.78
N SER A 10 -13.26 -0.94 7.03
CA SER A 10 -12.98 0.48 7.32
C SER A 10 -11.60 0.91 6.81
N LEU A 11 -10.59 0.05 6.98
CA LEU A 11 -9.24 0.28 6.48
C LEU A 11 -9.21 0.40 4.95
N THR A 12 -9.97 -0.44 4.23
CA THR A 12 -10.06 -0.34 2.78
C THR A 12 -10.72 0.94 2.30
N ILE A 13 -11.76 1.41 2.99
CA ILE A 13 -12.41 2.68 2.66
C ILE A 13 -11.42 3.83 2.83
N ALA A 14 -10.69 3.86 3.94
CA ALA A 14 -9.65 4.85 4.16
C ALA A 14 -8.52 4.75 3.12
N ALA A 15 -8.13 3.53 2.74
CA ALA A 15 -7.14 3.31 1.69
C ALA A 15 -7.62 3.80 0.32
N PHE A 16 -8.91 3.68 0.01
CA PHE A 16 -9.46 4.21 -1.24
C PHE A 16 -9.31 5.74 -1.32
N PHE A 17 -9.67 6.46 -0.27
CA PHE A 17 -9.44 7.91 -0.20
C PHE A 17 -7.95 8.26 -0.24
N ALA A 18 -7.11 7.43 0.36
CA ALA A 18 -5.66 7.59 0.30
C ALA A 18 -5.11 7.46 -1.13
N VAL A 19 -5.61 6.53 -1.94
CA VAL A 19 -5.24 6.43 -3.36
C VAL A 19 -5.61 7.70 -4.10
N ILE A 20 -6.82 8.23 -3.90
CA ILE A 20 -7.25 9.48 -4.53
C ILE A 20 -6.30 10.62 -4.15
N GLY A 21 -5.99 10.76 -2.86
CA GLY A 21 -5.05 11.77 -2.38
C GLY A 21 -3.64 11.62 -2.97
N LEU A 22 -3.18 10.38 -3.15
CA LEU A 22 -1.87 10.08 -3.75
C LEU A 22 -1.85 10.46 -5.22
N VAL A 23 -2.86 10.03 -5.99
CA VAL A 23 -2.98 10.33 -7.42
C VAL A 23 -3.04 11.83 -7.66
N LEU A 24 -3.87 12.55 -6.90
CA LEU A 24 -3.97 14.01 -7.02
C LEU A 24 -2.68 14.71 -6.62
N SER A 25 -1.92 14.16 -5.66
CA SER A 25 -0.63 14.74 -5.27
C SER A 25 0.40 14.54 -6.38
N VAL A 26 0.55 13.32 -6.88
CA VAL A 26 1.49 12.99 -7.97
C VAL A 26 1.15 13.75 -9.25
N ALA A 27 -0.14 13.91 -9.58
CA ALA A 27 -0.56 14.64 -10.77
C ALA A 27 -0.27 16.15 -10.71
N LYS A 28 -0.04 16.72 -9.52
CA LYS A 28 0.37 18.12 -9.36
C LYS A 28 1.86 18.33 -9.62
N GLU A 29 2.68 17.31 -9.44
CA GLU A 29 4.08 17.35 -9.85
C GLU A 29 4.13 17.39 -11.41
N GLY A 30 4.90 18.33 -11.96
CA GLY A 30 5.06 18.50 -13.41
C GLY A 30 5.73 17.30 -14.10
N LYS A 31 6.09 17.43 -15.38
CA LYS A 31 6.73 16.36 -16.17
C LYS A 31 8.25 16.47 -16.23
N ASP A 32 8.86 17.18 -15.29
CA ASP A 32 10.29 17.39 -15.25
C ASP A 32 11.04 16.10 -14.86
N GLU A 33 12.33 16.01 -15.19
CA GLU A 33 13.19 14.85 -14.86
C GLU A 33 13.13 14.48 -13.38
N ARG A 34 13.02 15.50 -12.51
CA ARG A 34 12.87 15.33 -11.07
C ARG A 34 11.56 14.61 -10.68
N ALA A 35 10.45 14.95 -11.31
CA ALA A 35 9.17 14.31 -11.04
C ALA A 35 9.17 12.84 -11.49
N VAL A 36 9.78 12.56 -12.64
CA VAL A 36 9.99 11.19 -13.13
C VAL A 36 10.84 10.37 -12.15
N PHE A 37 11.92 10.96 -11.63
CA PHE A 37 12.76 10.31 -10.62
C PHE A 37 12.01 10.03 -9.31
N MET A 38 11.23 11.00 -8.81
CA MET A 38 10.41 10.81 -7.60
C MET A 38 9.34 9.72 -7.80
N ALA A 39 8.69 9.68 -8.97
CA ALA A 39 7.72 8.65 -9.31
C ALA A 39 8.37 7.25 -9.35
N TYR A 40 9.57 7.14 -9.92
CA TYR A 40 10.32 5.89 -9.92
C TYR A 40 10.70 5.44 -8.49
N GLN A 41 11.12 6.36 -7.62
CA GLN A 41 11.39 6.04 -6.21
C GLN A 41 10.13 5.57 -5.49
N LEU A 42 9.00 6.26 -5.68
CA LEU A 42 7.71 5.87 -5.12
C LEU A 42 7.33 4.45 -5.58
N PHE A 43 7.41 4.18 -6.88
CA PHE A 43 7.09 2.88 -7.45
C PHE A 43 7.99 1.78 -6.87
N ARG A 44 9.31 1.99 -6.85
CA ARG A 44 10.26 1.03 -6.31
C ARG A 44 9.97 0.72 -4.84
N PHE A 45 9.68 1.75 -4.03
CA PHE A 45 9.33 1.56 -2.63
C PHE A 45 8.04 0.75 -2.48
N LEU A 46 6.97 1.14 -3.17
CA LEU A 46 5.68 0.44 -3.15
C LEU A 46 5.81 -1.02 -3.57
N PHE A 47 6.58 -1.29 -4.63
CA PHE A 47 6.81 -2.63 -5.15
C PHE A 47 7.53 -3.52 -4.13
N VAL A 48 8.65 -3.05 -3.57
CA VAL A 48 9.42 -3.81 -2.56
C VAL A 48 8.58 -4.02 -1.30
N PHE A 49 7.85 -2.99 -0.86
CA PHE A 49 7.00 -3.07 0.33
C PHE A 49 5.87 -4.10 0.16
N LEU A 50 5.17 -4.07 -0.98
CA LEU A 50 4.12 -5.04 -1.29
C LEU A 50 4.67 -6.47 -1.40
N LEU A 51 5.79 -6.66 -2.09
CA LEU A 51 6.42 -7.98 -2.19
C LEU A 51 6.88 -8.51 -0.83
N GLY A 52 7.37 -7.64 0.06
CA GLY A 52 7.69 -8.01 1.43
C GLY A 52 6.48 -8.55 2.18
N LEU A 53 5.34 -7.83 2.11
CA LEU A 53 4.09 -8.27 2.74
C LEU A 53 3.55 -9.57 2.13
N LEU A 54 3.58 -9.71 0.80
CA LEU A 54 3.15 -10.93 0.12
C LEU A 54 4.04 -12.12 0.48
N SER A 55 5.36 -11.92 0.55
CA SER A 55 6.31 -12.95 0.99
C SER A 55 6.01 -13.43 2.41
N LEU A 56 5.67 -12.51 3.33
CA LEU A 56 5.25 -12.86 4.69
C LEU A 56 3.96 -13.70 4.69
N ILE A 57 2.97 -13.37 3.84
CA ILE A 57 1.75 -14.16 3.72
C ILE A 57 2.07 -15.56 3.20
N ILE A 58 2.89 -15.68 2.15
CA ILE A 58 3.28 -16.97 1.56
C ILE A 58 4.00 -17.82 2.61
N LEU A 59 4.96 -17.23 3.31
CA LEU A 59 5.70 -17.89 4.38
C LEU A 59 4.74 -18.38 5.48
N TYR A 60 3.82 -17.54 5.93
CA TYR A 60 2.82 -17.94 6.91
C TYR A 60 1.92 -19.09 6.42
N THR A 61 1.50 -19.05 5.15
CA THR A 61 0.69 -20.13 4.55
C THR A 61 1.45 -21.45 4.40
N SER A 62 2.79 -21.41 4.31
CA SER A 62 3.60 -22.64 4.26
C SER A 62 3.62 -23.40 5.60
N TRP A 63 3.47 -22.69 6.72
CA TRP A 63 3.43 -23.32 8.05
C TRP A 63 2.02 -23.69 8.51
N ARG A 64 0.98 -22.99 8.04
CA ARG A 64 -0.40 -23.22 8.44
C ARG A 64 -1.36 -23.05 7.28
N THR A 65 -2.32 -23.96 7.18
CA THR A 65 -3.46 -23.81 6.28
C THR A 65 -4.30 -22.61 6.71
N LEU A 66 -4.49 -21.67 5.78
CA LEU A 66 -5.35 -20.50 5.99
C LEU A 66 -6.74 -20.74 5.44
N ASN A 67 -7.75 -20.41 6.23
CA ASN A 67 -9.11 -20.29 5.73
C ASN A 67 -9.20 -19.12 4.75
N TYR A 68 -10.04 -19.26 3.72
CA TYR A 68 -10.23 -18.26 2.67
C TYR A 68 -10.52 -16.85 3.22
N VAL A 69 -11.36 -16.74 4.27
CA VAL A 69 -11.71 -15.47 4.91
C VAL A 69 -10.47 -14.77 5.48
N PHE A 70 -9.57 -15.52 6.11
CA PHE A 70 -8.36 -14.97 6.71
C PHE A 70 -7.34 -14.56 5.65
N LEU A 71 -7.17 -15.37 4.60
CA LEU A 71 -6.33 -15.02 3.45
C LEU A 71 -6.80 -13.72 2.80
N ARG A 72 -8.12 -13.57 2.58
CA ARG A 72 -8.72 -12.34 2.05
C ARG A 72 -8.39 -11.14 2.94
N ILE A 73 -8.57 -11.26 4.26
CA ILE A 73 -8.23 -10.19 5.21
C ILE A 73 -6.75 -9.80 5.12
N CYS A 74 -5.83 -10.76 5.06
CA CYS A 74 -4.40 -10.50 4.96
C CYS A 74 -4.04 -9.77 3.66
N LEU A 75 -4.56 -10.22 2.52
CA LEU A 75 -4.31 -9.60 1.21
C LEU A 75 -4.88 -8.18 1.16
N THR A 76 -6.13 -8.02 1.58
CA THR A 76 -6.80 -6.72 1.62
C THR A 76 -6.05 -5.74 2.52
N THR A 77 -5.64 -6.18 3.72
CA THR A 77 -4.87 -5.36 4.65
C THR A 77 -3.50 -4.99 4.07
N SER A 78 -2.83 -5.93 3.40
CA SER A 78 -1.51 -5.68 2.80
C SER A 78 -1.57 -4.63 1.69
N LEU A 79 -2.60 -4.69 0.83
CA LEU A 79 -2.84 -3.67 -0.19
C LEU A 79 -3.15 -2.31 0.45
N SER A 80 -4.02 -2.26 1.46
CA SER A 80 -4.33 -1.01 2.16
C SER A 80 -3.11 -0.39 2.82
N LEU A 81 -2.30 -1.18 3.53
CA LEU A 81 -1.05 -0.73 4.13
C LEU A 81 -0.06 -0.21 3.08
N THR A 82 0.02 -0.87 1.93
CA THR A 82 0.87 -0.43 0.82
C THR A 82 0.47 0.96 0.32
N VAL A 83 -0.83 1.23 0.19
CA VAL A 83 -1.32 2.57 -0.19
C VAL A 83 -0.96 3.62 0.87
N PHE A 84 -1.18 3.34 2.14
CA PHE A 84 -0.82 4.28 3.22
C PHE A 84 0.67 4.55 3.27
N ALA A 85 1.50 3.50 3.16
CA ALA A 85 2.95 3.63 3.08
C ALA A 85 3.37 4.47 1.88
N GLY A 86 2.73 4.28 0.72
CA GLY A 86 2.92 5.10 -0.47
C GLY A 86 2.64 6.57 -0.24
N LEU A 87 1.52 6.90 0.39
CA LEU A 87 1.18 8.28 0.74
C LEU A 87 2.20 8.92 1.66
N VAL A 88 2.57 8.24 2.74
CA VAL A 88 3.55 8.75 3.70
C VAL A 88 4.89 8.95 3.00
N TYR A 89 5.33 7.96 2.23
CA TYR A 89 6.58 8.03 1.49
C TYR A 89 6.59 9.15 0.45
N TRP A 90 5.48 9.36 -0.26
CA TRP A 90 5.30 10.47 -1.19
C TRP A 90 5.52 11.83 -0.51
N GLN A 91 4.89 12.04 0.65
CA GLN A 91 5.07 13.28 1.42
C GLN A 91 6.52 13.47 1.90
N ILE A 92 7.23 12.39 2.21
CA ILE A 92 8.64 12.43 2.60
C ILE A 92 9.53 12.83 1.41
N ILE A 93 9.40 12.16 0.26
CA ILE A 93 10.25 12.46 -0.90
C ILE A 93 9.95 13.83 -1.50
N ARG A 94 8.69 14.29 -1.42
CA ARG A 94 8.28 15.62 -1.87
C ARG A 94 8.85 16.76 -1.01
N LYS A 95 9.09 16.53 0.28
CA LYS A 95 9.85 17.46 1.15
C LYS A 95 11.36 17.32 0.95
N LYS A 96 11.77 16.09 0.60
CA LYS A 96 13.07 15.65 0.12
C LYS A 96 13.73 16.60 -0.88
N TYR A 97 13.12 16.54 -2.05
CA TYR A 97 13.55 17.24 -3.23
C TYR A 97 12.80 18.56 -3.29
#